data_AF-A0A3N1XI70-F1
#
_entry.id   AF-A0A3N1XI70-F1
#
_cell.length_a   1.000
_cell.length_b   1.000
_cell.length_c   1.000
_cell.angle_alpha   90.00
_cell.angle_beta   90.00
_cell.angle_gamma   90.00
#
_symmetry.space_group_name_H-M   'P 1'
#
loop_
_entity.id
_entity.type
_entity.pdbx_description
1 polymer ?
#
loop_
_entity_poly.entity_id
_entity_poly.type
_entity_poly.pdbx_seq_one_letter_code
_entity_poly.pdbx_strand_id
1 'polypeptide(L)'
;MGSRKSLTLILSLAFVLFILSGCQNQNKHDSTEIQDNQGESDNVAIKEIGYIYNFNTKDMNFDFDSIEWITVDNPDRIKDLKLDIDTDLTNGFYINNPETDTRNYSIRDNAVYEIIDWNNSDYGKPTKVSLDDFITHLDSFIDYTPPFWIVSEGDEVISISEQYTP
;
A
#
# COMPACT_ATOMS: atom_id res chain seq x y z
N MET A 1 -3.27 -10.42 67.72
CA MET A 1 -2.70 -11.77 67.94
C MET A 1 -3.34 -12.67 66.90
N GLY A 2 -2.70 -13.10 65.82
CA GLY A 2 -1.35 -13.62 65.72
C GLY A 2 -1.41 -15.14 65.84
N SER A 3 -0.91 -15.84 64.81
CA SER A 3 -0.55 -17.27 64.76
C SER A 3 -1.63 -18.21 64.18
N ARG A 4 -1.51 -18.66 62.91
CA ARG A 4 -0.76 -19.88 62.43
C ARG A 4 -1.61 -21.15 62.64
N LYS A 5 -1.65 -22.20 61.80
CA LYS A 5 -0.78 -22.76 60.75
C LYS A 5 -1.48 -24.01 60.14
N SER A 6 -0.92 -24.53 59.03
CA SER A 6 -0.94 -25.92 58.54
C SER A 6 -2.28 -26.51 58.06
N LEU A 7 -2.48 -26.77 56.76
CA LEU A 7 -1.87 -27.78 55.87
C LEU A 7 -2.19 -29.23 56.27
N THR A 8 -3.09 -29.88 55.53
CA THR A 8 -3.07 -31.33 55.33
C THR A 8 -3.60 -31.67 53.93
N LEU A 9 -2.77 -32.43 53.22
CA LEU A 9 -2.90 -32.93 51.86
C LEU A 9 -3.59 -34.30 51.90
N ILE A 10 -4.64 -34.56 51.10
CA ILE A 10 -4.98 -35.94 50.72
C ILE A 10 -5.32 -36.02 49.22
N LEU A 11 -4.56 -36.90 48.59
CA LEU A 11 -4.54 -37.39 47.22
C LEU A 11 -5.60 -38.50 47.06
N SER A 12 -6.49 -38.42 46.07
CA SER A 12 -7.20 -39.61 45.56
C SER A 12 -7.58 -39.39 44.09
N LEU A 13 -6.81 -39.97 43.17
CA LEU A 13 -7.03 -41.28 42.54
C LEU A 13 -7.99 -41.17 41.35
N ALA A 14 -7.39 -41.29 40.16
CA ALA A 14 -8.04 -41.26 38.87
C ALA A 14 -9.02 -42.43 38.68
N PHE A 15 -10.14 -42.17 38.01
CA PHE A 15 -10.77 -43.17 37.17
C PHE A 15 -11.21 -42.54 35.85
N VAL A 16 -10.45 -42.89 34.82
CA VAL A 16 -10.74 -42.59 33.42
C VAL A 16 -11.91 -43.45 32.99
N LEU A 17 -12.94 -42.83 32.41
CA LEU A 17 -13.88 -43.51 31.53
C LEU A 17 -14.14 -42.59 30.34
N PHE A 18 -13.29 -42.76 29.33
CA PHE A 18 -13.60 -42.37 27.96
C PHE A 18 -14.79 -43.21 27.50
N ILE A 19 -15.91 -42.54 27.20
CA ILE A 19 -16.89 -43.07 26.28
C ILE A 19 -17.10 -42.00 25.21
N LEU A 20 -16.51 -42.28 24.06
CA LEU A 20 -16.77 -41.62 22.79
C LEU A 20 -18.24 -41.83 22.42
N SER A 21 -18.96 -40.73 22.19
CA SER A 21 -20.17 -40.73 21.36
C SER A 21 -20.47 -39.31 20.88
N GLY A 22 -20.31 -39.12 19.57
CA GLY A 22 -21.27 -38.37 18.74
C GLY A 22 -21.25 -36.85 18.81
N CYS A 23 -20.68 -36.25 17.75
CA CYS A 23 -20.98 -34.88 17.34
C CYS A 23 -22.49 -34.71 17.04
N GLN A 24 -23.12 -33.63 17.52
CA GLN A 24 -23.59 -32.51 16.68
C GLN A 24 -24.44 -31.50 17.47
N ASN A 25 -23.99 -30.25 17.38
CA ASN A 25 -24.75 -29.02 17.16
C ASN A 25 -25.94 -28.68 18.09
N GLN A 26 -25.76 -27.71 18.99
CA GLN A 26 -26.83 -26.83 19.42
C GLN A 26 -26.32 -25.39 19.58
N ASN A 27 -26.89 -24.50 18.79
CA ASN A 27 -26.94 -23.07 19.04
C ASN A 27 -27.43 -22.81 20.47
N LYS A 28 -26.69 -22.00 21.24
CA LYS A 28 -27.30 -21.12 22.24
C LYS A 28 -26.45 -19.87 22.41
N HIS A 29 -26.98 -18.78 21.85
CA HIS A 29 -26.61 -17.41 22.14
C HIS A 29 -26.91 -17.16 23.63
N ASP A 30 -25.88 -16.88 24.42
CA ASP A 30 -26.01 -16.29 25.75
C ASP A 30 -24.93 -15.22 25.87
N SER A 31 -25.38 -14.00 26.12
CA SER A 31 -24.61 -12.77 25.98
C SER A 31 -23.59 -12.63 27.10
N THR A 32 -22.34 -12.37 26.76
CA THR A 32 -21.37 -11.78 27.67
C THR A 32 -20.60 -10.71 26.91
N GLU A 33 -20.59 -9.51 27.50
CA GLU A 33 -19.88 -8.32 27.04
C GLU A 33 -18.49 -8.65 26.48
N ILE A 34 -18.24 -8.21 25.25
CA ILE A 34 -16.91 -7.78 24.83
C ILE A 34 -17.06 -6.33 24.40
N GLN A 35 -16.36 -5.46 25.12
CA GLN A 35 -16.02 -4.13 24.65
C GLN A 35 -15.21 -4.30 23.37
N ASP A 36 -15.85 -4.17 22.22
CA ASP A 36 -15.11 -4.06 20.96
C ASP A 36 -14.48 -2.66 20.91
N ASN A 37 -13.16 -2.67 21.03
CA ASN A 37 -12.30 -1.53 20.77
C ASN A 37 -12.70 -0.89 19.44
N GLN A 38 -12.85 0.44 19.46
CA GLN A 38 -12.81 1.26 18.25
C GLN A 38 -11.65 0.78 17.37
N GLY A 39 -11.99 0.40 16.14
CA GLY A 39 -10.99 0.07 15.12
C GLY A 39 -10.01 1.22 14.99
N GLU A 40 -8.78 0.96 15.44
CA GLU A 40 -7.61 1.70 15.02
C GLU A 40 -7.52 1.45 13.51
N SER A 41 -8.03 2.40 12.74
CA SER A 41 -7.76 2.50 11.32
C SER A 41 -6.28 2.78 11.21
N ASP A 42 -5.47 1.74 11.16
CA ASP A 42 -4.09 1.86 10.69
C ASP A 42 -4.19 2.50 9.30
N ASN A 43 -3.90 3.80 9.22
CA ASN A 43 -3.72 4.51 7.96
C ASN A 43 -2.45 3.93 7.33
N VAL A 44 -2.59 2.76 6.71
CA VAL A 44 -1.50 2.08 6.01
C VAL A 44 -1.17 2.93 4.79
N ALA A 45 0.06 3.44 4.74
CA ALA A 45 0.56 4.12 3.57
C ALA A 45 0.67 3.12 2.40
N ILE A 46 0.00 3.43 1.29
CA ILE A 46 0.03 2.64 0.05
C ILE A 46 0.97 3.34 -0.93
N LYS A 47 1.80 2.56 -1.62
CA LYS A 47 2.69 3.06 -2.69
C LYS A 47 2.23 2.51 -4.03
N GLU A 48 1.97 3.40 -4.97
CA GLU A 48 1.45 3.07 -6.32
C GLU A 48 2.23 3.84 -7.39
N ILE A 49 2.24 3.36 -8.62
CA ILE A 49 2.84 4.04 -9.78
C ILE A 49 1.79 4.25 -10.85
N GLY A 50 1.87 5.38 -11.56
CA GLY A 50 0.84 5.76 -12.52
C GLY A 50 1.10 7.11 -13.16
N TYR A 51 0.13 7.55 -13.94
CA TYR A 51 0.16 8.84 -14.61
C TYR A 51 -0.72 9.85 -13.87
N ILE A 52 -0.23 11.08 -13.73
CA ILE A 52 -0.95 12.20 -13.13
C ILE A 52 -1.65 13.00 -14.22
N TYR A 53 -2.94 13.27 -14.02
CA TYR A 53 -3.78 14.09 -14.88
C TYR A 53 -4.50 15.17 -14.08
N ASN A 54 -4.95 16.23 -14.77
CA ASN A 54 -5.88 17.23 -14.23
C ASN A 54 -5.46 17.83 -12.88
N PHE A 55 -4.17 18.09 -12.67
CA PHE A 55 -3.67 18.66 -11.42
C PHE A 55 -4.30 20.04 -11.15
N ASN A 56 -5.00 20.17 -10.04
CA ASN A 56 -5.71 21.38 -9.65
C ASN A 56 -5.05 21.99 -8.41
N THR A 57 -4.38 23.12 -8.63
CA THR A 57 -3.62 23.85 -7.59
C THR A 57 -4.50 24.60 -6.60
N LYS A 58 -5.77 24.85 -6.95
CA LYS A 58 -6.72 25.53 -6.08
C LYS A 58 -7.32 24.55 -5.07
N ASP A 59 -7.72 23.38 -5.54
CA ASP A 59 -8.39 22.36 -4.73
C ASP A 59 -7.42 21.27 -4.24
N MET A 60 -6.13 21.39 -4.58
CA MET A 60 -5.03 20.50 -4.21
C MET A 60 -5.36 19.03 -4.44
N ASN A 61 -5.75 18.71 -5.68
CA ASN A 61 -6.07 17.34 -6.10
C ASN A 61 -5.64 17.06 -7.55
N PHE A 62 -5.64 15.78 -7.92
CA PHE A 62 -5.34 15.32 -9.26
C PHE A 62 -6.01 13.97 -9.53
N ASP A 63 -6.13 13.62 -10.80
CA ASP A 63 -6.58 12.31 -11.24
C ASP A 63 -5.35 11.42 -11.50
N PHE A 64 -5.40 10.17 -11.05
CA PHE A 64 -4.29 9.22 -11.14
C PHE A 64 -4.71 7.94 -11.84
N ASP A 65 -4.05 7.62 -12.95
CA ASP A 65 -4.21 6.36 -13.69
C ASP A 65 -3.11 5.39 -13.25
N SER A 66 -3.48 4.40 -12.43
CA SER A 66 -2.50 3.44 -11.89
C SER A 66 -2.06 2.46 -12.96
N ILE A 67 -0.77 2.17 -13.03
CA ILE A 67 -0.19 1.22 -13.97
C ILE A 67 0.44 0.03 -13.24
N GLU A 68 0.54 -1.10 -13.92
CA GLU A 68 1.39 -2.20 -13.48
C GLU A 68 2.81 -2.01 -14.03
N TRP A 69 3.76 -1.73 -13.13
CA TRP A 69 5.20 -1.68 -13.45
C TRP A 69 5.85 -3.05 -13.23
N ILE A 70 6.16 -3.74 -14.32
CA ILE A 70 6.61 -5.13 -14.29
C ILE A 70 8.10 -5.17 -14.59
N THR A 71 8.85 -5.85 -13.73
CA THR A 71 10.30 -6.09 -13.88
C THR A 71 10.59 -7.59 -13.93
N VAL A 72 11.85 -7.95 -14.20
CA VAL A 72 12.32 -9.35 -14.18
C VAL A 72 12.07 -10.06 -12.84
N ASP A 73 11.89 -9.30 -11.76
CA ASP A 73 11.58 -9.80 -10.42
C ASP A 73 10.10 -10.18 -10.24
N ASN A 74 9.27 -10.04 -11.28
CA ASN A 74 7.84 -10.39 -11.28
C ASN A 74 7.52 -11.59 -12.20
N PRO A 75 8.10 -12.79 -11.96
CA PRO A 75 8.02 -13.92 -12.88
C PRO A 75 6.58 -14.42 -13.12
N ASP A 76 5.70 -14.33 -12.12
CA ASP A 76 4.31 -14.72 -12.27
C ASP A 76 3.55 -13.78 -13.22
N ARG A 77 3.75 -12.46 -13.10
CA ARG A 77 3.13 -11.49 -14.01
C ARG A 77 3.68 -11.59 -15.43
N ILE A 78 4.99 -11.80 -15.59
CA ILE A 78 5.62 -12.07 -16.89
C ILE A 78 4.94 -13.26 -17.57
N LYS A 79 4.72 -14.35 -16.82
CA LYS A 79 4.05 -15.54 -17.32
C LYS A 79 2.58 -15.30 -17.67
N ASP A 80 1.84 -14.63 -16.79
CA ASP A 80 0.41 -14.36 -16.97
C ASP A 80 0.13 -13.54 -18.23
N LEU A 81 0.97 -12.52 -18.45
CA LEU A 81 0.89 -11.63 -19.61
C LEU A 81 1.62 -12.19 -20.84
N LYS A 82 2.29 -13.34 -20.70
CA LYS A 82 3.06 -14.00 -21.76
C LYS A 82 4.14 -13.10 -22.37
N LEU A 83 4.80 -12.32 -21.51
CA LEU A 83 5.89 -11.42 -21.90
C LEU A 83 7.17 -12.21 -22.15
N ASP A 84 7.93 -11.79 -23.15
CA ASP A 84 9.29 -12.25 -23.42
C ASP A 84 10.29 -11.24 -22.83
N ILE A 85 11.20 -11.72 -21.98
CA ILE A 85 12.16 -10.86 -21.27
C ILE A 85 13.11 -10.16 -22.24
N ASP A 86 13.50 -10.82 -23.33
CA ASP A 86 14.50 -10.31 -24.26
C ASP A 86 13.92 -9.27 -25.24
N THR A 87 12.60 -9.29 -25.47
CA THR A 87 11.94 -8.36 -26.41
C THR A 87 11.05 -7.34 -25.75
N ASP A 88 10.33 -7.71 -24.69
CA ASP A 88 9.32 -6.85 -24.07
C ASP A 88 9.89 -6.04 -22.89
N LEU A 89 10.93 -6.55 -22.22
CA LEU A 89 11.60 -5.90 -21.08
C LEU A 89 13.00 -5.38 -21.45
N THR A 90 13.19 -4.94 -22.71
CA THR A 90 14.50 -4.46 -23.21
C THR A 90 15.08 -3.29 -22.41
N ASN A 91 14.21 -2.46 -21.83
CA ASN A 91 14.58 -1.34 -20.96
C ASN A 91 14.57 -1.70 -19.46
N GLY A 92 14.46 -2.99 -19.13
CA GLY A 92 14.44 -3.52 -17.76
C GLY A 92 13.05 -3.57 -17.12
N PHE A 93 12.01 -3.06 -17.79
CA PHE A 93 10.62 -3.11 -17.33
C PHE A 93 9.64 -3.18 -18.50
N TYR A 94 8.39 -3.53 -18.19
CA TYR A 94 7.22 -3.43 -19.04
C TYR A 94 6.12 -2.67 -18.28
N ILE A 95 5.45 -1.73 -18.94
CA ILE A 95 4.28 -1.03 -18.40
C ILE A 95 3.03 -1.71 -18.94
N ASN A 96 2.27 -2.35 -18.06
CA ASN A 96 0.94 -2.86 -18.40
C ASN A 96 -0.11 -1.84 -17.94
N ASN A 97 -0.76 -1.19 -18.92
CA ASN A 97 -1.89 -0.30 -18.71
C ASN A 97 -2.93 -0.51 -19.83
N PRO A 98 -3.77 -1.57 -19.75
CA PRO A 98 -4.66 -1.95 -20.85
C PRO A 98 -5.82 -0.97 -21.05
N GLU A 99 -6.24 -0.27 -19.99
CA GLU A 99 -7.32 0.71 -19.98
C GLU A 99 -6.94 1.84 -19.04
N THR A 100 -7.21 3.09 -19.44
CA THR A 100 -7.10 4.24 -18.53
C THR A 100 -8.25 4.22 -17.54
N ASP A 101 -7.94 4.10 -16.25
CA ASP A 101 -8.91 4.15 -15.14
C ASP A 101 -8.39 5.09 -14.05
N THR A 102 -8.96 6.30 -13.99
CA THR A 102 -8.47 7.35 -13.09
C THR A 102 -9.23 7.39 -11.76
N ARG A 103 -8.47 7.50 -10.67
CA ARG A 103 -8.98 7.84 -9.33
C ARG A 103 -8.52 9.23 -8.93
N ASN A 104 -9.40 10.01 -8.31
CA ASN A 104 -9.03 11.31 -7.79
C ASN A 104 -8.35 11.19 -6.41
N TYR A 105 -7.23 11.88 -6.24
CA TYR A 105 -6.49 11.99 -4.99
C TYR A 105 -6.40 13.44 -4.53
N SER A 106 -6.58 13.66 -3.24
CA SER A 106 -6.24 14.91 -2.57
C SER A 106 -4.77 14.93 -2.17
N ILE A 107 -4.17 16.11 -2.04
CA ILE A 107 -2.77 16.27 -1.65
C ILE A 107 -2.70 16.87 -0.26
N ARG A 108 -1.90 16.24 0.60
CA ARG A 108 -1.61 16.74 1.94
C ARG A 108 -0.80 18.05 1.87
N ASP A 109 -1.12 19.00 2.74
CA ASP A 109 -0.47 20.32 2.79
C ASP A 109 1.08 20.27 2.81
N ASN A 110 1.67 19.25 3.42
CA ASN A 110 3.11 19.08 3.56
C ASN A 110 3.68 17.92 2.72
N ALA A 111 2.98 17.54 1.65
CA ALA A 111 3.43 16.49 0.75
C ALA A 111 4.82 16.78 0.16
N VAL A 112 5.57 15.72 -0.10
CA VAL A 112 6.92 15.79 -0.67
C VAL A 112 6.86 15.53 -2.17
N TYR A 113 7.44 16.44 -2.96
CA TYR A 113 7.53 16.32 -4.42
C TYR A 113 8.99 16.11 -4.82
N GLU A 114 9.23 15.13 -5.69
CA GLU A 114 10.56 14.85 -6.25
C GLU A 114 10.46 14.72 -7.78
N ILE A 115 11.34 15.42 -8.49
CA ILE A 115 11.43 15.38 -9.95
C ILE A 115 12.84 15.05 -10.40
N ILE A 116 12.98 14.50 -11.59
CA ILE A 116 14.26 14.23 -12.24
C ILE A 116 14.66 15.45 -13.05
N ASP A 117 15.69 16.16 -12.59
CA ASP A 117 16.31 17.23 -13.37
C ASP A 117 17.49 16.69 -14.19
N TRP A 118 17.27 16.57 -15.50
CA TRP A 118 18.27 16.14 -16.49
C TRP A 118 19.42 17.12 -16.68
N ASN A 119 19.26 18.37 -16.22
CA ASN A 119 20.29 19.41 -16.34
C ASN A 119 21.17 19.53 -15.10
N ASN A 120 20.86 18.81 -14.02
CA ASN A 120 21.63 18.81 -12.78
C ASN A 120 22.68 17.67 -12.76
N SER A 121 23.73 17.84 -11.95
CA SER A 121 24.87 16.92 -11.86
C SER A 121 24.52 15.52 -11.34
N ASP A 122 23.33 15.33 -10.77
CA ASP A 122 22.88 14.06 -10.19
C ASP A 122 22.15 13.13 -11.17
N TYR A 123 22.24 13.42 -12.48
CA TYR A 123 21.85 12.60 -13.65
C TYR A 123 20.85 11.47 -13.36
N GLY A 124 19.56 11.76 -13.53
CA GLY A 124 18.51 10.73 -13.54
C GLY A 124 17.98 10.33 -12.17
N LYS A 125 18.39 11.00 -11.07
CA LYS A 125 17.82 10.78 -9.74
C LYS A 125 16.76 11.83 -9.41
N PRO A 126 15.60 11.43 -8.85
CA PRO A 126 14.62 12.37 -8.33
C PRO A 126 15.23 13.21 -7.20
N THR A 127 14.94 14.51 -7.23
CA THR A 127 15.37 15.48 -6.22
C THR A 127 14.18 16.26 -5.71
N LYS A 128 14.19 16.57 -4.40
CA LYS A 128 13.09 17.28 -3.75
C LYS A 128 12.97 18.71 -4.28
N VAL A 129 11.74 19.09 -4.63
CA VAL A 129 11.40 20.43 -5.13
C VAL A 129 10.21 21.04 -4.37
N SER A 130 9.93 22.33 -4.63
CA SER A 130 8.72 22.98 -4.14
C SER A 130 7.49 22.51 -4.93
N LEU A 131 6.29 22.77 -4.40
CA LEU A 131 5.04 22.53 -5.14
C LEU A 131 5.00 23.35 -6.44
N ASP A 132 5.41 24.62 -6.42
CA ASP A 132 5.41 25.50 -7.59
C ASP A 132 6.33 24.98 -8.70
N ASP A 133 7.52 24.48 -8.31
CA ASP A 133 8.47 23.87 -9.25
C ASP A 133 7.92 22.55 -9.81
N PHE A 134 7.26 21.74 -8.97
CA PHE A 134 6.62 20.50 -9.39
C PHE A 134 5.49 20.75 -10.41
N ILE A 135 4.63 21.74 -10.16
CA ILE A 135 3.56 22.13 -11.10
C ILE A 135 4.17 22.63 -12.42
N THR A 136 5.18 23.50 -12.34
CA THR A 136 5.89 24.00 -13.54
C THR A 136 6.50 22.86 -14.35
N HIS A 137 7.03 21.84 -13.67
CA HIS A 137 7.57 20.65 -14.30
C HIS A 137 6.47 19.81 -14.95
N LEU A 138 5.35 19.55 -14.27
CA LEU A 138 4.20 18.86 -14.84
C LEU A 138 3.66 19.56 -16.09
N ASP A 139 3.51 20.88 -16.04
CA ASP A 139 3.01 21.70 -17.16
C ASP A 139 3.97 21.75 -18.36
N SER A 140 5.24 21.35 -18.17
CA SER A 140 6.22 21.30 -19.26
C SER A 140 6.03 20.11 -20.21
N PHE A 141 5.27 19.09 -19.78
CA PHE A 141 4.95 17.91 -20.57
C PHE A 141 3.82 18.20 -21.56
N ILE A 142 4.12 18.10 -22.86
CA ILE A 142 3.16 18.38 -23.94
C ILE A 142 2.58 17.07 -24.50
N ASP A 143 3.46 16.15 -24.89
CA ASP A 143 3.09 14.91 -25.60
C ASP A 143 3.28 13.65 -24.75
N TYR A 144 4.00 13.76 -23.64
CA TYR A 144 4.37 12.64 -22.79
C TYR A 144 4.52 13.09 -21.34
N THR A 145 3.78 12.46 -20.44
CA THR A 145 3.93 12.60 -18.99
C THR A 145 4.62 11.33 -18.47
N PRO A 146 5.74 11.44 -17.74
CA PRO A 146 6.39 10.27 -17.16
C PRO A 146 5.48 9.65 -16.08
N PRO A 147 5.71 8.38 -15.73
CA PRO A 147 5.05 7.78 -14.58
C PRO A 147 5.61 8.37 -13.27
N PHE A 148 4.76 8.47 -12.26
CA PHE A 148 5.10 8.93 -10.92
C PHE A 148 4.74 7.86 -9.90
N TRP A 149 5.60 7.68 -8.91
CA TRP A 149 5.25 6.99 -7.68
C TRP A 149 4.50 7.94 -6.75
N ILE A 150 3.33 7.53 -6.27
CA ILE A 150 2.64 8.20 -5.18
C ILE A 150 2.72 7.35 -3.91
N VAL A 151 2.76 8.02 -2.77
CA VAL A 151 2.49 7.40 -1.47
C VAL A 151 1.27 8.10 -0.88
N SER A 152 0.27 7.33 -0.47
CA SER A 152 -1.01 7.85 0.04
C SER A 152 -1.46 7.14 1.31
N GLU A 153 -2.20 7.85 2.15
CA GLU A 153 -2.98 7.29 3.27
C GLU A 153 -4.46 7.49 2.93
N GLY A 154 -5.14 6.42 2.49
CA GLY A 154 -6.46 6.54 1.89
C GLY A 154 -6.41 7.31 0.57
N ASP A 155 -7.21 8.37 0.44
CA ASP A 155 -7.26 9.26 -0.74
C ASP A 155 -6.38 10.51 -0.59
N GLU A 156 -5.53 10.56 0.43
CA GLU A 156 -4.64 11.71 0.68
C GLU A 156 -3.19 11.34 0.38
N VAL A 157 -2.60 12.02 -0.60
CA VAL A 157 -1.22 11.81 -1.07
C VAL A 157 -0.24 12.60 -0.23
N ILE A 158 0.83 11.93 0.19
CA ILE A 158 1.86 12.44 1.10
C ILE A 158 3.21 12.59 0.40
N SER A 159 3.41 11.89 -0.73
CA SER A 159 4.61 12.01 -1.55
C SER A 159 4.30 11.68 -3.01
N ILE A 160 4.94 12.41 -3.91
CA ILE A 160 4.97 12.17 -5.35
C ILE A 160 6.43 12.20 -5.81
N SER A 161 6.89 11.18 -6.53
CA SER A 161 8.27 11.07 -7.00
C SER A 161 8.30 10.54 -8.43
N GLU A 162 8.94 11.28 -9.34
CA GLU A 162 9.05 10.88 -10.76
C GLU A 162 9.84 9.57 -10.93
N GLN A 163 9.34 8.67 -11.78
CA GLN A 163 10.04 7.46 -12.16
C GLN A 163 10.82 7.68 -13.47
N TYR A 164 12.12 7.43 -13.44
CA TYR A 164 12.95 7.45 -14.64
C TYR A 164 12.49 6.37 -15.64
N THR A 165 12.28 6.78 -16.89
CA THR A 165 12.11 5.89 -18.05
C THR A 165 13.20 6.18 -19.10
N PRO A 166 14.14 5.25 -19.35
CA PRO A 166 15.23 5.39 -20.32
C PRO A 166 14.78 5.36 -21.79
#